data_AF-A0A261RJP2-F1
#
_entry.id   AF-A0A261RJP2-F1
#
_cell.length_a   1.000
_cell.length_b   1.000
_cell.length_c   1.000
_cell.angle_alpha   90.00
_cell.angle_beta   90.00
_cell.angle_gamma   90.00
#
_symmetry.space_group_name_H-M   'P 1'
#
loop_
_entity.id
_entity.type
_entity.pdbx_description
1 polymer ?
#
loop_
_entity_poly.entity_id
_entity_poly.type
_entity_poly.pdbx_seq_one_letter_code
_entity_poly.pdbx_strand_id
1 'polypeptide(L)'
;MPTIHLFSGGAAQGLVKALEPDFMRESGGGIQGTFGAVGMMKEKLLRGEQCDLVILSQKLVDELAADGHVVPASMRAIGVVHTGIAVRDADAAVDVGDADALGRALRNAKAIYFPDPEKATAGIHFMGVLKKLGLDLELADRLRPYPNGATAMREMASAGTGVIGCTQVSEIVSTPGVRLVASLPPEFALATTYTAAVTSRAAEPALAARLIDLLTRPETLADRRNAGIE
;
A
#
# COMPACT_ATOMS: atom_id res chain seq x y z
N MET A 1 -19.63 -6.37 20.61
CA MET A 1 -19.61 -5.33 19.56
C MET A 1 -19.45 -6.06 18.23
N PRO A 2 -20.27 -5.81 17.21
CA PRO A 2 -20.04 -6.39 15.88
C PRO A 2 -18.69 -5.91 15.34
N THR A 3 -17.94 -6.81 14.72
CA THR A 3 -16.59 -6.52 14.24
C THR A 3 -16.46 -7.04 12.82
N ILE A 4 -15.98 -6.19 11.92
CA ILE A 4 -15.67 -6.61 10.55
C ILE A 4 -14.25 -7.19 10.49
N HIS A 5 -14.09 -8.25 9.73
CA HIS A 5 -12.79 -8.79 9.35
C HIS A 5 -12.37 -8.19 8.01
N LEU A 6 -11.25 -7.48 8.00
CA LEU A 6 -10.74 -6.78 6.81
C LEU A 6 -9.43 -7.41 6.35
N PHE A 7 -9.33 -7.74 5.06
CA PHE A 7 -8.05 -7.99 4.38
C PHE A 7 -7.69 -6.83 3.46
N SER A 8 -6.60 -6.14 3.77
CA SER A 8 -6.22 -4.90 3.09
C SER A 8 -4.78 -4.91 2.60
N GLY A 9 -4.57 -4.31 1.43
CA GLY A 9 -3.26 -3.84 1.04
C GLY A 9 -2.69 -2.88 2.08
N GLY A 10 -1.39 -2.94 2.34
CA GLY A 10 -0.69 -2.04 3.26
C GLY A 10 -0.92 -0.56 2.94
N ALA A 11 -1.09 -0.24 1.66
CA ALA A 11 -1.37 1.10 1.16
C ALA A 11 -2.59 1.79 1.77
N ALA A 12 -3.62 1.05 2.19
CA ALA A 12 -4.82 1.63 2.79
C ALA A 12 -4.76 1.61 4.34
N GLN A 13 -3.71 1.06 4.94
CA GLN A 13 -3.62 0.88 6.39
C GLN A 13 -3.68 2.20 7.16
N GLY A 14 -2.95 3.22 6.70
CA GLY A 14 -2.94 4.53 7.34
C GLY A 14 -4.33 5.15 7.39
N LEU A 15 -5.06 5.14 6.27
CA LEU A 15 -6.42 5.64 6.18
C LEU A 15 -7.41 4.87 7.05
N VAL A 16 -7.37 3.53 7.00
CA VAL A 16 -8.28 2.69 7.80
C VAL A 16 -8.10 2.96 9.29
N LYS A 17 -6.84 3.07 9.76
CA LYS A 17 -6.55 3.39 11.16
C LYS A 17 -6.97 4.81 11.54
N ALA A 18 -6.79 5.78 10.66
CA ALA A 18 -7.19 7.16 10.90
C ALA A 18 -8.71 7.30 11.08
N LEU A 19 -9.49 6.53 10.31
CA LEU A 19 -10.96 6.58 10.32
C LEU A 19 -11.62 5.55 11.26
N GLU A 20 -10.85 4.66 11.90
CA GLU A 20 -11.37 3.67 12.84
C GLU A 20 -12.16 4.29 14.02
N PRO A 21 -11.72 5.41 14.65
CA PRO A 21 -12.49 6.05 15.72
C PRO A 21 -13.86 6.56 15.24
N ASP A 22 -13.93 7.15 14.04
CA ASP A 22 -15.18 7.62 13.45
C ASP A 22 -16.09 6.47 13.06
N PHE A 23 -15.52 5.40 12.50
CA PHE A 23 -16.26 4.18 12.22
C PHE A 23 -16.90 3.62 13.48
N MET A 24 -16.14 3.50 14.57
CA MET A 24 -16.67 3.01 15.86
C MET A 24 -17.77 3.92 16.39
N ARG A 25 -17.57 5.24 16.36
CA ARG A 25 -18.53 6.24 16.84
C ARG A 25 -19.83 6.22 16.04
N GLU A 26 -19.75 6.15 14.71
CA GLU A 26 -20.92 6.21 13.82
C GLU A 26 -21.66 4.87 13.76
N SER A 27 -20.93 3.75 13.84
CA SER A 27 -21.49 2.42 13.60
C SER A 27 -21.72 1.56 14.82
N GLY A 28 -21.03 1.84 15.92
CA GLY A 28 -20.97 0.94 17.06
C GLY A 28 -20.26 -0.39 16.75
N GLY A 29 -19.50 -0.47 15.65
CA GLY A 29 -18.75 -1.64 15.21
C GLY A 29 -17.24 -1.43 15.26
N GLY A 30 -16.48 -2.53 15.36
CA GLY A 30 -15.01 -2.53 15.34
C GLY A 30 -14.42 -3.01 14.02
N ILE A 31 -13.13 -2.78 13.82
CA ILE A 31 -12.37 -3.25 12.65
C ILE A 31 -11.28 -4.21 13.12
N GLN A 32 -11.32 -5.46 12.66
CA GLN A 32 -10.21 -6.40 12.79
C GLN A 32 -9.49 -6.53 11.45
N GLY A 33 -8.48 -5.68 11.26
CA GLY A 33 -7.73 -5.59 10.00
C GLY A 33 -6.46 -6.46 9.95
N THR A 34 -6.30 -7.21 8.86
CA THR A 34 -5.01 -7.78 8.43
C THR A 34 -4.50 -6.97 7.24
N PHE A 35 -3.27 -6.46 7.35
CA PHE A 35 -2.66 -5.60 6.34
C PHE A 35 -1.38 -6.24 5.79
N GLY A 36 -1.20 -6.18 4.46
CA GLY A 36 0.03 -6.68 3.84
C GLY A 36 0.05 -6.51 2.32
N ALA A 37 0.88 -7.31 1.66
CA ALA A 37 0.90 -7.35 0.20
C ALA A 37 -0.46 -7.84 -0.34
N VAL A 38 -0.96 -7.20 -1.40
CA VAL A 38 -2.30 -7.49 -1.96
C VAL A 38 -2.42 -8.93 -2.46
N GLY A 39 -1.34 -9.52 -2.99
CA GLY A 39 -1.30 -10.94 -3.38
C GLY A 39 -1.51 -11.88 -2.18
N MET A 40 -0.84 -11.60 -1.05
CA MET A 40 -1.04 -12.38 0.18
C MET A 40 -2.46 -12.24 0.74
N MET A 41 -3.07 -11.06 0.64
CA MET A 41 -4.46 -10.85 1.08
C MET A 41 -5.46 -11.62 0.20
N LYS A 42 -5.25 -11.63 -1.12
CA LYS A 42 -6.01 -12.48 -2.04
C LYS A 42 -5.87 -13.96 -1.68
N GLU A 43 -4.65 -14.44 -1.46
CA GLU A 43 -4.39 -15.84 -1.06
C GLU A 43 -5.12 -16.22 0.24
N LYS A 44 -5.18 -15.32 1.23
CA LYS A 44 -5.93 -15.53 2.47
C LYS A 44 -7.43 -15.69 2.22
N LEU A 45 -8.01 -14.80 1.41
CA LEU A 45 -9.43 -14.88 1.05
C LEU A 45 -9.75 -16.19 0.32
N LEU A 46 -8.93 -16.58 -0.65
CA LEU A 46 -9.12 -17.80 -1.43
C LEU A 46 -8.97 -19.08 -0.60
N ARG A 47 -8.17 -19.05 0.47
CA ARG A 47 -8.07 -20.14 1.46
C ARG A 47 -9.29 -20.22 2.39
N GLY A 48 -10.27 -19.32 2.25
CA GLY A 48 -11.50 -19.33 3.03
C GLY A 48 -11.35 -18.79 4.45
N GLU A 49 -10.30 -18.01 4.72
CA GLU A 49 -10.21 -17.27 5.98
C GLU A 49 -11.37 -16.26 6.09
N GLN A 50 -11.90 -16.06 7.30
CA GLN A 50 -13.01 -15.13 7.53
C GLN A 50 -12.61 -13.70 7.15
N CYS A 51 -13.41 -13.09 6.29
CA CYS A 51 -13.19 -11.76 5.77
C CYS A 51 -14.53 -11.18 5.30
N ASP A 52 -14.92 -10.01 5.81
CA ASP A 52 -16.14 -9.29 5.44
C ASP A 52 -15.88 -8.26 4.33
N LEU A 53 -14.68 -7.69 4.34
CA LEU A 53 -14.28 -6.61 3.45
C LEU A 53 -12.87 -6.85 2.93
N VAL A 54 -12.65 -6.61 1.64
CA VAL A 54 -11.31 -6.48 1.07
C VAL A 54 -11.01 -5.06 0.63
N ILE A 55 -9.76 -4.64 0.74
CA ILE A 55 -9.22 -3.43 0.12
C ILE A 55 -7.95 -3.80 -0.64
N LEU A 56 -8.04 -3.95 -1.96
CA LEU A 56 -6.92 -4.40 -2.81
C LEU A 56 -6.76 -3.49 -4.03
N SER A 57 -5.77 -3.75 -4.88
CA SER A 57 -5.70 -3.09 -6.19
C SER A 57 -6.95 -3.42 -7.01
N GLN A 58 -7.49 -2.43 -7.75
CA GLN A 58 -8.66 -2.59 -8.63
C GLN A 58 -8.62 -3.90 -9.43
N LYS A 59 -7.50 -4.18 -10.10
CA LYS A 59 -7.27 -5.42 -10.87
C LYS A 59 -7.62 -6.69 -10.07
N LEU A 60 -7.14 -6.80 -8.83
CA LEU A 60 -7.40 -7.99 -8.01
C LEU A 60 -8.85 -8.04 -7.51
N VAL A 61 -9.46 -6.89 -7.26
CA VAL A 61 -10.89 -6.84 -6.91
C VAL A 61 -11.76 -7.25 -8.10
N ASP A 62 -11.41 -6.83 -9.31
CA ASP A 62 -12.10 -7.24 -10.55
C ASP A 62 -11.99 -8.75 -10.77
N GLU A 63 -10.80 -9.33 -10.59
CA GLU A 63 -10.59 -10.79 -10.66
C GLU A 63 -11.46 -11.52 -9.61
N LEU A 64 -11.44 -11.07 -8.36
CA LEU A 64 -12.27 -11.64 -7.31
C LEU A 64 -13.77 -11.49 -7.57
N ALA A 65 -14.19 -10.41 -8.24
CA ALA A 65 -15.58 -10.19 -8.60
C ALA A 65 -16.02 -11.14 -9.73
N ALA A 66 -15.18 -11.32 -10.74
CA ALA A 66 -15.40 -12.27 -11.82
C ALA A 66 -15.50 -13.72 -11.30
N ASP A 67 -14.70 -14.06 -10.30
CA ASP A 67 -14.69 -15.37 -9.65
C ASP A 67 -15.79 -15.53 -8.56
N GLY A 68 -16.60 -14.50 -8.32
CA GLY A 68 -17.72 -14.53 -7.36
C GLY A 68 -17.33 -14.45 -5.88
N HIS A 69 -16.10 -14.05 -5.57
CA HIS A 69 -15.58 -13.91 -4.19
C HIS A 69 -15.97 -12.58 -3.52
N VAL A 70 -16.32 -11.55 -4.30
CA VAL A 70 -16.82 -10.26 -3.79
C VAL A 70 -18.12 -9.87 -4.47
N VAL A 71 -18.90 -9.01 -3.82
CA VAL A 71 -20.17 -8.49 -4.33
C VAL A 71 -19.90 -7.31 -5.27
N PRO A 72 -20.13 -7.41 -6.59
CA PRO A 72 -19.72 -6.36 -7.54
C PRO A 72 -20.38 -5.00 -7.28
N ALA A 73 -21.64 -5.00 -6.85
CA ALA A 73 -22.38 -3.77 -6.54
C ALA A 73 -21.81 -3.00 -5.33
N SER A 74 -20.98 -3.63 -4.51
CA SER A 74 -20.32 -3.00 -3.35
C SER A 74 -18.99 -2.34 -3.69
N MET A 75 -18.44 -2.57 -4.88
CA MET A 75 -17.11 -2.10 -5.26
C MET A 75 -17.06 -0.57 -5.31
N ARG A 76 -16.12 0.02 -4.57
CA ARG A 76 -15.85 1.46 -4.59
C ARG A 76 -14.35 1.72 -4.57
N ALA A 77 -13.88 2.57 -5.49
CA ALA A 77 -12.52 3.07 -5.46
C ALA A 77 -12.34 3.97 -4.24
N ILE A 78 -11.34 3.67 -3.42
CA ILE A 78 -10.93 4.52 -2.30
C ILE A 78 -10.12 5.71 -2.83
N GLY A 79 -9.25 5.44 -3.80
CA GLY A 79 -8.47 6.45 -4.50
C GLY A 79 -7.24 5.85 -5.19
N VAL A 80 -6.41 6.72 -5.72
CA VAL A 80 -5.17 6.37 -6.44
C VAL A 80 -3.98 6.52 -5.51
N VAL A 81 -3.06 5.56 -5.55
CA VAL A 81 -1.82 5.60 -4.78
C VAL A 81 -0.63 5.43 -5.70
N HIS A 82 0.30 6.39 -5.60
CA HIS A 82 1.54 6.39 -6.38
C HIS A 82 2.65 5.60 -5.68
N THR A 83 3.62 5.11 -6.46
CA THR A 83 4.89 4.60 -5.93
C THR A 83 5.93 5.72 -5.86
N GLY A 84 6.66 5.80 -4.75
CA GLY A 84 7.61 6.87 -4.50
C GLY A 84 8.88 6.43 -3.81
N ILE A 85 9.84 7.34 -3.80
CA ILE A 85 11.15 7.21 -3.18
C ILE A 85 11.13 7.87 -1.81
N ALA A 86 11.66 7.16 -0.82
CA ALA A 86 11.80 7.63 0.55
C ALA A 86 13.26 7.70 0.97
N VAL A 87 13.52 8.58 1.92
CA VAL A 87 14.75 8.61 2.71
C VAL A 87 14.37 8.66 4.19
N ARG A 88 15.32 8.42 5.07
CA ARG A 88 15.12 8.69 6.50
C ARG A 88 14.99 10.19 6.73
N ASP A 89 14.25 10.59 7.76
CA ASP A 89 14.02 12.01 8.06
C ASP A 89 15.30 12.82 8.21
N ALA A 90 16.30 12.23 8.86
CA ALA A 90 17.60 12.84 9.12
C ALA A 90 18.55 12.85 7.90
N ASP A 91 18.23 12.10 6.84
CA ASP A 91 19.08 12.03 5.64
C ASP A 91 18.71 13.16 4.66
N ALA A 92 19.73 13.64 3.94
CA ALA A 92 19.53 14.61 2.86
C ALA A 92 18.62 14.03 1.76
N ALA A 93 17.82 14.89 1.13
CA ALA A 93 17.03 14.48 -0.03
C ALA A 93 17.95 14.07 -1.18
N VAL A 94 17.53 13.08 -1.96
CA VAL A 94 18.21 12.63 -3.17
C VAL A 94 17.46 13.12 -4.40
N ASP A 95 18.19 13.40 -5.48
CA ASP A 95 17.55 13.71 -6.76
C ASP A 95 17.09 12.43 -7.45
N VAL A 96 15.81 12.40 -7.82
CA VAL A 96 15.13 11.28 -8.51
C VAL A 96 14.17 11.78 -9.59
N GLY A 97 14.41 13.00 -10.12
CA GLY A 97 13.51 13.65 -11.06
C GLY A 97 13.38 12.96 -12.43
N ASP A 98 14.38 12.17 -12.81
CA ASP A 98 14.42 11.40 -14.05
C ASP A 98 15.11 10.03 -13.84
N ALA A 99 15.20 9.24 -14.92
CA ALA A 99 15.76 7.89 -14.88
C ALA A 99 17.25 7.88 -14.48
N ASP A 100 18.04 8.85 -14.98
CA ASP A 100 19.47 8.93 -14.70
C ASP A 100 19.73 9.36 -13.25
N ALA A 101 18.97 10.33 -12.75
CA ALA A 101 19.00 10.79 -11.37
C ALA A 101 18.62 9.66 -10.41
N LEU A 102 17.52 8.95 -10.69
CA LEU A 102 17.12 7.77 -9.93
C LEU A 102 18.22 6.71 -9.93
N GLY A 103 18.79 6.38 -11.10
CA GLY A 103 19.87 5.41 -11.20
C GLY A 103 21.11 5.80 -10.38
N ARG A 104 21.53 7.07 -10.41
CA ARG A 104 22.63 7.58 -9.57
C ARG A 104 22.30 7.50 -8.07
N ALA A 105 21.09 7.89 -7.68
CA ALA A 105 20.65 7.83 -6.29
C ALA A 105 20.69 6.39 -5.75
N LEU A 106 20.16 5.43 -6.51
CA LEU A 106 20.17 4.01 -6.17
C LEU A 106 21.59 3.44 -6.06
N ARG A 107 22.50 3.79 -7.00
CA ARG A 107 23.91 3.38 -6.94
C ARG A 107 24.65 3.95 -5.74
N ASN A 108 24.30 5.14 -5.29
CA ASN A 108 24.91 5.77 -4.12
C ASN A 108 24.32 5.30 -2.79
N ALA A 109 23.15 4.64 -2.80
CA ALA A 109 22.53 4.12 -1.60
C ALA A 109 23.32 2.95 -1.01
N LYS A 110 23.46 2.92 0.32
CA LYS A 110 24.10 1.82 1.05
C LYS A 110 23.20 0.59 1.19
N ALA A 111 21.89 0.80 1.19
CA ALA A 111 20.87 -0.24 1.16
C ALA A 111 19.57 0.31 0.58
N ILE A 112 18.79 -0.56 -0.05
CA ILE A 112 17.55 -0.21 -0.75
C ILE A 112 16.41 -1.06 -0.18
N TYR A 113 15.49 -0.42 0.51
CA TYR A 113 14.36 -1.03 1.21
C TYR A 113 13.09 -0.95 0.35
N PHE A 114 12.50 -2.08 0.04
CA PHE A 114 11.30 -2.13 -0.80
C PHE A 114 10.47 -3.37 -0.47
N PRO A 115 9.18 -3.42 -0.85
CA PRO A 115 8.35 -4.56 -0.54
C PRO A 115 8.61 -5.75 -1.47
N ASP A 116 8.01 -6.89 -1.13
CA ASP A 116 8.19 -8.17 -1.78
C ASP A 116 8.09 -8.06 -3.32
N PRO A 117 9.13 -8.49 -4.07
CA PRO A 117 9.21 -8.32 -5.52
C PRO A 117 8.26 -9.22 -6.32
N GLU A 118 7.54 -10.13 -5.67
CA GLU A 118 6.65 -11.09 -6.32
C GLU A 118 5.19 -10.92 -5.90
N LYS A 119 4.95 -10.48 -4.65
CA LYS A 119 3.61 -10.42 -4.05
C LYS A 119 3.06 -9.01 -3.85
N ALA A 120 3.92 -8.01 -3.78
CA ALA A 120 3.52 -6.63 -3.50
C ALA A 120 3.55 -5.77 -4.76
N THR A 121 2.48 -5.00 -5.01
CA THR A 121 2.34 -4.16 -6.22
C THR A 121 3.54 -3.25 -6.46
N ALA A 122 3.98 -2.50 -5.44
CA ALA A 122 5.13 -1.62 -5.56
C ALA A 122 6.46 -2.38 -5.67
N GLY A 123 6.56 -3.58 -5.10
CA GLY A 123 7.78 -4.38 -5.09
C GLY A 123 8.04 -5.01 -6.45
N ILE A 124 7.00 -5.62 -7.04
CA ILE A 124 7.01 -6.14 -8.41
C ILE A 124 7.41 -5.03 -9.39
N HIS A 125 6.76 -3.87 -9.27
CA HIS A 125 7.04 -2.73 -10.15
C HIS A 125 8.46 -2.22 -9.99
N PHE A 126 8.92 -1.98 -8.75
CA PHE A 126 10.26 -1.46 -8.50
C PHE A 126 11.36 -2.43 -8.92
N MET A 127 11.17 -3.74 -8.74
CA MET A 127 12.08 -4.75 -9.28
C MET A 127 12.15 -4.68 -10.83
N GLY A 128 11.02 -4.43 -11.49
CA GLY A 128 10.99 -4.15 -12.94
C GLY A 128 11.77 -2.90 -13.32
N VAL A 129 11.70 -1.83 -12.51
CA VAL A 129 12.48 -0.60 -12.70
C VAL A 129 13.98 -0.87 -12.54
N LEU A 130 14.39 -1.60 -11.50
CA LEU A 130 15.80 -1.98 -11.31
C LEU A 130 16.34 -2.75 -12.51
N LYS A 131 15.57 -3.72 -13.04
CA LYS A 131 15.93 -4.47 -14.25
C LYS A 131 16.08 -3.58 -15.48
N LYS A 132 15.15 -2.65 -15.70
CA LYS A 132 15.22 -1.69 -16.82
C LYS A 132 16.45 -0.78 -16.73
N LEU A 133 16.85 -0.41 -15.52
CA LEU A 133 18.06 0.39 -15.27
C LEU A 133 19.35 -0.44 -15.26
N GLY A 134 19.26 -1.78 -15.38
CA GLY A 134 20.41 -2.69 -15.27
C GLY A 134 21.01 -2.77 -13.86
N LEU A 135 20.22 -2.46 -12.83
CA LEU A 135 20.65 -2.33 -11.44
C LEU A 135 20.33 -3.54 -10.56
N ASP A 136 19.49 -4.47 -11.02
CA ASP A 136 19.03 -5.60 -10.22
C ASP A 136 20.18 -6.53 -9.80
N LEU A 137 21.09 -6.83 -10.73
CA LEU A 137 22.30 -7.60 -10.43
C LEU A 137 23.40 -6.76 -9.80
N GLU A 138 23.57 -5.51 -10.25
CA GLU A 138 24.59 -4.57 -9.75
C GLU A 138 24.41 -4.27 -8.26
N LEU A 139 23.17 -4.18 -7.79
CA LEU A 139 22.82 -3.77 -6.43
C LEU A 139 22.34 -4.94 -5.55
N ALA A 140 22.47 -6.19 -6.01
CA ALA A 140 21.86 -7.36 -5.36
C ALA A 140 22.23 -7.50 -3.87
N ASP A 141 23.47 -7.17 -3.50
CA ASP A 141 23.99 -7.20 -2.13
C ASP A 141 23.43 -6.09 -1.22
N ARG A 142 22.81 -5.06 -1.81
CA ARG A 142 22.21 -3.89 -1.15
C ARG A 142 20.68 -3.90 -1.17
N LEU A 143 20.06 -4.79 -1.92
CA LEU A 143 18.60 -4.97 -1.92
C LEU A 143 18.12 -5.56 -0.59
N ARG A 144 17.09 -4.94 0.00
CA ARG A 144 16.46 -5.36 1.26
C ARG A 144 14.95 -5.49 1.04
N PRO A 145 14.49 -6.57 0.39
CA PRO A 145 13.06 -6.82 0.23
C PRO A 145 12.42 -7.21 1.57
N TYR A 146 11.21 -6.71 1.83
CA TYR A 146 10.40 -7.05 3.00
C TYR A 146 8.99 -7.47 2.60
N PRO A 147 8.21 -8.15 3.46
CA PRO A 147 6.90 -8.68 3.08
C PRO A 147 5.86 -7.65 2.58
N ASN A 148 6.01 -6.37 2.95
CA ASN A 148 5.17 -5.25 2.48
C ASN A 148 5.88 -3.91 2.71
N GLY A 149 5.32 -2.83 2.17
CA GLY A 149 5.99 -1.53 2.12
C GLY A 149 6.08 -0.87 3.48
N ALA A 150 5.01 -0.97 4.27
CA ALA A 150 5.01 -0.48 5.65
C ALA A 150 6.11 -1.16 6.48
N THR A 151 6.33 -2.46 6.33
CA THR A 151 7.47 -3.15 6.98
C THR A 151 8.80 -2.65 6.45
N ALA A 152 8.97 -2.56 5.12
CA ALA A 152 10.21 -2.03 4.52
C ALA A 152 10.58 -0.64 5.06
N MET A 153 9.59 0.25 5.19
CA MET A 153 9.81 1.62 5.66
C MET A 153 10.15 1.67 7.16
N ARG A 154 9.49 0.85 8.00
CA ARG A 154 9.83 0.77 9.44
C ARG A 154 11.26 0.27 9.67
N GLU A 155 11.67 -0.70 8.88
CA GLU A 155 13.02 -1.27 8.94
C GLU A 155 14.07 -0.27 8.44
N MET A 156 13.75 0.47 7.37
CA MET A 156 14.59 1.57 6.89
C MET A 156 14.73 2.69 7.93
N ALA A 157 13.66 3.04 8.64
CA ALA A 157 13.69 4.08 9.68
C ALA A 157 14.75 3.80 10.76
N SER A 158 14.99 2.51 11.05
CA SER A 158 15.95 2.05 12.06
C SER A 158 17.34 1.73 11.48
N ALA A 159 17.54 1.89 10.17
CA ALA A 159 18.79 1.57 9.49
C ALA A 159 19.88 2.65 9.73
N GLY A 160 21.05 2.48 9.11
CA GLY A 160 22.12 3.50 9.07
C GLY A 160 21.89 4.59 8.01
N THR A 161 22.78 5.59 7.93
CA THR A 161 22.67 6.74 7.00
C THR A 161 22.92 6.37 5.54
N GLY A 162 22.25 7.08 4.64
CA GLY A 162 22.44 6.94 3.19
C GLY A 162 21.72 5.71 2.63
N VAL A 163 20.55 5.40 3.17
CA VAL A 163 19.65 4.35 2.68
C VAL A 163 18.50 4.96 1.90
N ILE A 164 17.95 4.19 0.95
CA ILE A 164 16.80 4.61 0.14
C ILE A 164 15.68 3.59 0.30
N GLY A 165 14.45 4.09 0.29
CA GLY A 165 13.23 3.31 0.29
C GLY A 165 12.46 3.47 -1.00
N CYS A 166 11.78 2.43 -1.47
CA CYS A 166 10.80 2.54 -2.54
C CYS A 166 9.56 1.72 -2.22
N THR A 167 8.41 2.38 -2.07
CA THR A 167 7.11 1.73 -1.92
C THR A 167 5.98 2.71 -2.25
N GLN A 168 4.73 2.37 -1.94
CA GLN A 168 3.62 3.29 -2.10
C GLN A 168 3.74 4.51 -1.18
N VAL A 169 3.39 5.68 -1.73
CA VAL A 169 3.44 6.96 -1.02
C VAL A 169 2.67 6.90 0.29
N SER A 170 1.50 6.26 0.31
CA SER A 170 0.69 6.12 1.52
C SER A 170 1.40 5.37 2.67
N GLU A 171 2.22 4.37 2.35
CA GLU A 171 3.00 3.64 3.34
C GLU A 171 4.22 4.45 3.83
N ILE A 172 4.78 5.30 2.97
CA ILE A 172 5.87 6.22 3.33
C ILE A 172 5.36 7.27 4.30
N VAL A 173 4.30 8.01 3.94
CA VAL A 173 3.75 9.09 4.77
C VAL A 173 3.18 8.61 6.10
N SER A 174 2.75 7.35 6.16
CA SER A 174 2.24 6.72 7.39
C SER A 174 3.33 6.14 8.29
N THR A 175 4.61 6.18 7.89
CA THR A 175 5.71 5.59 8.64
C THR A 175 6.59 6.66 9.29
N PRO A 176 6.66 6.73 10.63
CA PRO A 176 7.56 7.64 11.32
C PRO A 176 9.05 7.33 11.04
N GLY A 177 9.89 8.38 11.01
CA GLY A 177 11.33 8.26 10.82
C GLY A 177 11.78 8.23 9.36
N VAL A 178 10.84 8.28 8.42
CA VAL A 178 11.08 8.37 6.98
C VAL A 178 10.19 9.43 6.36
N ARG A 179 10.64 9.98 5.24
CA ARG A 179 9.89 10.96 4.46
C ARG A 179 9.94 10.66 2.98
N LEU A 180 8.87 11.03 2.31
CA LEU A 180 8.79 11.03 0.86
C LEU A 180 9.77 12.07 0.29
N VAL A 181 10.53 11.66 -0.73
CA VAL A 181 11.33 12.55 -1.56
C VAL A 181 10.51 13.01 -2.77
N ALA A 182 10.03 12.05 -3.55
CA ALA A 182 9.16 12.26 -4.70
C ALA A 182 8.51 10.93 -5.12
N SER A 183 7.45 10.99 -5.93
CA SER A 183 7.01 9.84 -6.71
C SER A 183 8.10 9.39 -7.68
N LEU A 184 8.04 8.14 -8.15
CA LEU A 184 8.93 7.68 -9.22
C LEU A 184 8.80 8.60 -10.45
N PRO A 185 9.90 8.82 -11.20
CA PRO A 185 9.87 9.70 -12.38
C PRO A 185 8.89 9.16 -13.43
N PRO A 186 8.35 10.01 -14.32
CA PRO A 186 7.24 9.64 -15.22
C PRO A 186 7.43 8.34 -16.00
N GLU A 187 8.65 8.05 -16.47
CA GLU A 187 8.99 6.82 -17.21
C GLU A 187 8.83 5.53 -16.37
N PHE A 188 8.92 5.67 -15.04
CA PHE A 188 8.82 4.59 -14.07
C PHE A 188 7.64 4.78 -13.11
N ALA A 189 6.74 5.72 -13.39
CA ALA A 189 5.60 5.98 -12.53
C ALA A 189 4.68 4.74 -12.45
N LEU A 190 4.11 4.53 -11.26
CA LEU A 190 3.05 3.56 -11.03
C LEU A 190 2.00 4.21 -10.16
N ALA A 191 0.80 4.32 -10.72
CA ALA A 191 -0.40 4.77 -10.03
C ALA A 191 -1.35 3.57 -9.92
N THR A 192 -1.73 3.20 -8.69
CA THR A 192 -2.59 2.05 -8.43
C THR A 192 -3.88 2.51 -7.78
N THR A 193 -5.01 2.28 -8.42
CA THR A 193 -6.32 2.44 -7.78
C THR A 193 -6.53 1.33 -6.75
N TYR A 194 -6.80 1.72 -5.51
CA TYR A 194 -7.24 0.80 -4.45
C TYR A 194 -8.76 0.83 -4.34
N THR A 195 -9.34 -0.35 -4.21
CA THR A 195 -10.79 -0.56 -4.29
C THR A 195 -11.23 -1.41 -3.11
N ALA A 196 -12.27 -0.94 -2.43
CA ALA A 196 -12.94 -1.68 -1.38
C ALA A 196 -14.10 -2.50 -1.96
N ALA A 197 -14.31 -3.72 -1.45
CA ALA A 197 -15.46 -4.53 -1.82
C ALA A 197 -15.86 -5.49 -0.69
N VAL A 198 -17.16 -5.62 -0.44
CA VAL A 198 -17.72 -6.59 0.49
C VAL A 198 -17.54 -7.99 -0.10
N THR A 199 -17.06 -8.94 0.70
CA THR A 199 -16.89 -10.32 0.27
C THR A 199 -18.25 -11.02 0.15
N SER A 200 -18.36 -12.00 -0.74
CA SER A 200 -19.61 -12.76 -0.93
C SER A 200 -20.00 -13.60 0.29
N ARG A 201 -19.06 -13.84 1.22
CA ARG A 201 -19.26 -14.62 2.45
C ARG A 201 -19.16 -13.76 3.71
N ALA A 202 -19.31 -12.45 3.59
CA ALA A 202 -19.30 -11.55 4.73
C ALA A 202 -20.34 -11.98 5.77
N ALA A 203 -19.91 -12.12 7.03
CA ALA A 203 -20.78 -12.27 8.19
C ALA A 203 -21.47 -10.95 8.54
N GLU A 204 -20.79 -9.83 8.28
CA GLU A 204 -21.26 -8.47 8.61
C GLU A 204 -21.35 -7.55 7.36
N PRO A 205 -22.11 -7.92 6.31
CA PRO A 205 -22.11 -7.22 5.02
C PRO A 205 -22.60 -5.77 5.11
N ALA A 206 -23.59 -5.50 5.97
CA ALA A 206 -24.11 -4.15 6.17
C ALA A 206 -23.08 -3.24 6.87
N LEU A 207 -22.36 -3.76 7.87
CA LEU A 207 -21.33 -3.03 8.57
C LEU A 207 -20.10 -2.80 7.68
N ALA A 208 -19.72 -3.80 6.86
CA ALA A 208 -18.68 -3.65 5.85
C ALA A 208 -19.03 -2.56 4.81
N ALA A 209 -20.26 -2.53 4.31
CA ALA A 209 -20.72 -1.49 3.39
C ALA A 209 -20.64 -0.08 4.00
N ARG A 210 -20.90 0.06 5.30
CA ARG A 210 -20.74 1.34 6.01
C ARG A 210 -19.27 1.78 6.13
N LEU A 211 -18.33 0.84 6.26
CA LEU A 211 -16.91 1.20 6.20
C LEU A 211 -16.54 1.67 4.79
N ILE A 212 -17.05 1.02 3.74
CA ILE A 212 -16.83 1.49 2.35
C ILE A 212 -17.33 2.92 2.17
N ASP A 213 -18.55 3.22 2.66
CA ASP A 213 -19.12 4.57 2.60
C ASP A 213 -18.21 5.58 3.31
N LEU A 214 -17.80 5.30 4.55
CA LEU A 214 -16.88 6.15 5.31
C LEU A 214 -15.55 6.40 4.59
N LEU A 215 -14.96 5.36 3.99
CA LEU A 215 -13.68 5.45 3.28
C LEU A 215 -13.75 6.23 1.96
N THR A 216 -14.95 6.41 1.39
CA THR A 216 -15.12 6.95 0.03
C THR A 216 -15.94 8.23 -0.03
N ARG A 217 -16.65 8.59 1.04
CA ARG A 217 -17.48 9.79 1.11
C ARG A 217 -16.66 11.09 0.92
N PRO A 218 -17.27 12.14 0.35
CA PRO A 218 -16.57 13.41 0.10
C PRO A 218 -15.91 14.02 1.34
N GLU A 219 -16.51 13.83 2.51
CA GLU A 219 -16.06 14.38 3.80
C GLU A 219 -14.70 13.83 4.23
N THR A 220 -14.34 12.61 3.81
CA THR A 220 -13.04 11.97 4.13
C THR A 220 -11.99 12.17 3.04
N LEU A 221 -12.22 13.07 2.09
CA LEU A 221 -11.23 13.40 1.05
C LEU A 221 -9.92 13.94 1.64
N ALA A 222 -10.00 14.76 2.69
CA ALA A 222 -8.81 15.28 3.36
C ALA A 222 -8.02 14.16 4.04
N ASP A 223 -8.70 13.22 4.70
CA ASP A 223 -8.06 12.06 5.35
C ASP A 223 -7.37 11.15 4.33
N ARG A 224 -8.01 10.91 3.18
CA ARG A 224 -7.39 10.19 2.06
C ARG A 224 -6.12 10.85 1.58
N ARG A 225 -6.15 12.16 1.32
CA ARG A 225 -4.97 12.92 0.87
C ARG A 225 -3.85 12.92 1.92
N ASN A 226 -4.20 13.11 3.19
CA ASN A 226 -3.24 13.03 4.30
C ASN A 226 -2.61 11.63 4.43
N ALA A 227 -3.38 10.59 4.11
CA ALA A 227 -2.90 9.22 4.04
C ALA A 227 -2.18 8.88 2.73
N GLY A 228 -1.95 9.84 1.82
CA GLY A 228 -1.25 9.62 0.55
C GLY A 228 -2.09 8.92 -0.52
N ILE A 229 -3.41 9.09 -0.48
CA ILE A 229 -4.39 8.51 -1.40
C ILE A 229 -5.15 9.67 -2.09
N GLU A 230 -5.13 9.70 -3.43
CA GLU A 230 -5.73 10.75 -4.26
C GLU A 230 -7.16 10.45 -4.71
#